data_AF-A0A6G8BVF8-F1
#
_entry.id   AF-A0A6G8BVF8-F1
#
_cell.length_a   1.000
_cell.length_b   1.000
_cell.length_c   1.000
_cell.angle_alpha   90.00
_cell.angle_beta   90.00
_cell.angle_gamma   90.00
#
_symmetry.space_group_name_H-M   'P 1'
#
loop_
_entity.id
_entity.type
_entity.pdbx_description
1 polymer ?
#
loop_
_entity_poly.entity_id
_entity_poly.type
_entity_poly.pdbx_seq_one_letter_code
_entity_poly.pdbx_strand_id
1 'polypeptide(L)'
;MKTNLILPSALEQSQMPALSELEAGLAGPAAAEVRAAALARIGVLELRLKQTLDRGVPSKDFSQYSELLAACQASREVLQIVARATNPAGA
;
A
#
# COMPACT_ATOMS: atom_id res chain seq x y z
N MET A 1 44.43 -0.41 -14.91
CA MET A 1 43.81 0.65 -14.08
C MET A 1 42.39 0.22 -13.77
N LYS A 2 42.10 -0.24 -12.55
CA LYS A 2 40.76 -0.67 -12.14
C LYS A 2 40.02 0.54 -11.58
N THR A 3 39.09 1.09 -12.35
CA THR A 3 38.19 2.16 -11.89
C THR A 3 37.17 1.54 -10.94
N ASN A 4 37.38 1.74 -9.65
CA ASN A 4 36.42 1.37 -8.62
C ASN A 4 35.26 2.38 -8.69
N LEU A 5 34.21 2.07 -9.44
CA LEU A 5 32.94 2.78 -9.35
C LEU A 5 32.30 2.36 -8.02
N ILE A 6 32.57 3.14 -6.97
CA ILE A 6 31.73 3.14 -5.77
C ILE A 6 30.40 3.71 -6.23
N LEU A 7 29.46 2.83 -6.57
CA LEU A 7 28.06 3.19 -6.64
C LEU A 7 27.72 3.82 -5.28
N PRO A 8 27.14 5.04 -5.23
CA PRO A 8 26.66 5.58 -3.98
C PRO A 8 25.71 4.55 -3.39
N SER A 9 26.04 4.07 -2.20
CA SER A 9 25.26 3.14 -1.39
C SER A 9 23.80 3.53 -1.54
N ALA A 10 22.99 2.56 -2.01
CA ALA A 10 21.57 2.71 -2.27
C ALA A 10 20.99 3.67 -1.24
N LEU A 11 20.58 4.85 -1.73
CA LEU A 11 19.88 5.92 -1.03
C LEU A 11 19.94 5.71 0.47
N GLU A 12 20.83 6.43 1.18
CA GLU A 12 20.61 6.66 2.62
C GLU A 12 19.17 7.14 2.74
N GLN A 13 18.27 6.19 2.96
CA GLN A 13 16.87 6.41 3.20
C GLN A 13 16.95 7.11 4.52
N SER A 14 16.92 8.44 4.48
CA SER A 14 16.74 9.26 5.66
C SER A 14 15.66 8.55 6.44
N GLN A 15 16.05 7.95 7.56
CA GLN A 15 15.14 7.16 8.40
C GLN A 15 14.23 8.18 9.05
N MET A 16 13.33 8.74 8.24
CA MET A 16 12.22 9.51 8.72
C MET A 16 11.51 8.56 9.67
N PRO A 17 11.29 9.00 10.92
CA PRO A 17 10.50 8.20 11.84
C PRO A 17 9.16 7.92 11.16
N ALA A 18 8.63 6.72 11.38
CA ALA A 18 7.34 6.33 10.84
C ALA A 18 6.31 7.43 11.12
N LEU A 19 5.60 7.88 10.07
CA LEU A 19 4.63 8.97 10.19
C LEU A 19 3.29 8.47 10.72
N SER A 20 3.11 7.16 10.78
CA SER A 20 1.90 6.48 11.23
C SER A 20 2.19 5.14 11.91
N GLU A 21 1.23 4.67 12.72
CA GLU A 21 1.27 3.32 13.31
C GLU A 21 1.32 2.22 12.24
N LEU A 22 0.67 2.46 11.09
CA LEU A 22 0.68 1.53 9.97
C LEU A 22 2.10 1.39 9.39
N GLU A 23 2.79 2.51 9.15
CA GLU A 23 4.17 2.48 8.66
C GLU A 23 5.12 1.85 9.68
N ALA A 24 4.95 2.16 10.96
CA ALA A 24 5.74 1.54 12.03
C ALA A 24 5.53 0.01 12.05
N GLY A 25 4.27 -0.43 11.94
CA GLY A 25 3.94 -1.86 11.88
C GLY A 25 4.47 -2.55 10.63
N LEU A 26 4.49 -1.86 9.48
CA LEU A 26 5.01 -2.39 8.22
C LEU A 26 6.54 -2.45 8.16
N ALA A 27 7.25 -1.70 9.01
CA ALA A 27 8.70 -1.77 9.18
C ALA A 27 9.13 -2.77 10.27
N GLY A 28 8.19 -3.27 11.09
CA GLY A 28 8.46 -4.16 12.21
C GLY A 28 8.49 -5.66 11.86
N PRO A 29 8.79 -6.52 12.84
CA PRO A 29 8.87 -7.98 12.63
C PRO A 29 7.52 -8.61 12.25
N ALA A 30 6.41 -7.96 12.58
CA ALA A 30 5.05 -8.38 12.23
C ALA A 30 4.55 -7.79 10.89
N ALA A 31 5.44 -7.22 10.05
CA ALA A 31 5.06 -6.52 8.83
C ALA A 31 4.14 -7.33 7.89
N ALA A 32 4.36 -8.64 7.77
CA ALA A 32 3.52 -9.51 6.95
C ALA A 32 2.09 -9.60 7.48
N GLU A 33 1.92 -9.74 8.80
CA GLU A 33 0.61 -9.81 9.46
C GLU A 33 -0.11 -8.46 9.42
N VAL A 34 0.60 -7.37 9.73
CA VAL A 34 0.07 -6.00 9.64
C VAL A 34 -0.42 -5.70 8.23
N ARG A 35 0.37 -6.08 7.22
CA ARG A 35 -0.01 -5.93 5.81
C ARG A 35 -1.23 -6.76 5.45
N ALA A 36 -1.27 -8.04 5.85
CA ALA A 36 -2.40 -8.91 5.60
C ALA A 36 -3.69 -8.36 6.24
N ALA A 37 -3.60 -7.84 7.47
CA ALA A 37 -4.72 -7.21 8.16
C ALA A 37 -5.20 -5.93 7.45
N ALA A 38 -4.28 -5.07 7.01
CA ALA A 38 -4.61 -3.86 6.25
C ALA A 38 -5.29 -4.20 4.91
N LEU A 39 -4.75 -5.17 4.16
CA LEU A 39 -5.32 -5.65 2.91
C LEU A 39 -6.71 -6.26 3.09
N ALA A 40 -6.93 -7.02 4.17
CA ALA A 40 -8.25 -7.58 4.48
C ALA A 40 -9.28 -6.49 4.75
N ARG A 41 -8.93 -5.43 5.50
CA ARG A 41 -9.81 -4.28 5.75
C ARG A 41 -10.18 -3.55 4.46
N ILE A 42 -9.20 -3.30 3.60
CA ILE A 42 -9.42 -2.67 2.27
C ILE A 42 -10.33 -3.57 1.41
N GLY A 43 -10.09 -4.89 1.38
CA GLY A 43 -10.90 -5.83 0.62
C GLY A 43 -12.38 -5.84 1.04
N VAL A 44 -12.66 -5.73 2.35
CA VAL A 44 -14.04 -5.60 2.86
C VAL A 44 -14.69 -4.30 2.38
N LEU A 45 -13.96 -3.18 2.40
CA LEU A 45 -14.47 -1.89 1.91
C LEU A 45 -14.73 -1.93 0.40
N GLU A 46 -13.79 -2.45 -0.39
CA GLU A 46 -13.96 -2.60 -1.84
C GLU A 46 -15.19 -3.44 -2.19
N LEU A 47 -15.39 -4.56 -1.50
CA LEU A 47 -16.55 -5.43 -1.73
C LEU A 47 -17.86 -4.70 -1.45
N ARG A 48 -17.93 -3.95 -0.33
CA ARG A 48 -19.11 -3.17 0.02
C ARG A 48 -19.40 -2.08 -1.02
N LEU A 49 -18.36 -1.34 -1.45
CA LEU A 49 -18.50 -0.28 -2.46
C LEU A 49 -18.96 -0.84 -3.80
N LYS A 50 -18.41 -1.97 -4.25
CA LYS A 50 -18.85 -2.68 -5.46
C LYS A 50 -20.31 -3.10 -5.36
N GLN A 51 -20.70 -3.75 -4.25
CA GLN A 51 -22.09 -4.14 -4.02
C GLN A 51 -23.05 -2.94 -3.99
N THR A 52 -22.63 -1.80 -3.43
CA THR A 52 -23.43 -0.57 -3.43
C THR A 52 -23.61 -0.01 -4.84
N LEU A 53 -22.53 0.04 -5.64
CA LEU A 53 -22.60 0.48 -7.03
C LEU A 53 -23.46 -0.47 -7.90
N ASP A 54 -23.32 -1.79 -7.71
CA ASP A 54 -24.08 -2.81 -8.45
C ASP A 54 -25.59 -2.75 -8.15
N ARG A 55 -25.97 -2.34 -6.94
CA ARG A 55 -27.39 -2.12 -6.55
C ARG A 55 -27.99 -0.86 -7.15
N GLY A 56 -27.15 0.01 -7.72
CA GLY A 56 -27.53 1.34 -8.17
C GLY A 56 -27.50 2.37 -7.03
N VAL A 57 -26.93 3.53 -7.34
CA VAL A 57 -26.91 4.71 -6.48
C VAL A 57 -27.50 5.91 -7.24
N PRO A 58 -28.04 6.92 -6.55
CA PRO A 58 -28.45 8.16 -7.20
C PRO A 58 -27.28 8.77 -7.99
N SER A 59 -27.55 9.36 -9.17
CA SER A 59 -26.50 9.88 -10.06
C SER A 59 -25.58 10.90 -9.38
N LYS A 60 -26.11 11.68 -8.44
CA LYS A 60 -25.35 12.66 -7.65
C LYS A 60 -24.30 12.01 -6.72
N ASP A 61 -24.53 10.77 -6.29
CA ASP A 61 -23.68 10.05 -5.34
C ASP A 61 -22.69 9.13 -6.06
N PHE A 62 -22.94 8.82 -7.35
CA PHE A 62 -22.10 7.92 -8.15
C PHE A 62 -20.61 8.31 -8.15
N SER A 63 -20.30 9.60 -8.39
CA SER A 63 -18.91 10.07 -8.41
C SER A 63 -18.21 9.73 -7.10
N GLN A 64 -18.84 10.05 -5.97
CA GLN A 64 -18.29 9.79 -4.64
C GLN A 64 -18.00 8.30 -4.41
N TYR A 65 -18.95 7.41 -4.72
CA TYR A 65 -18.74 5.96 -4.55
C TYR A 65 -17.66 5.42 -5.49
N SER A 66 -17.58 5.93 -6.72
CA SER A 66 -16.57 5.53 -7.70
C SER A 66 -15.16 5.98 -7.28
N GLU A 67 -15.02 7.19 -6.74
CA GLU A 67 -13.77 7.74 -6.22
C GLU A 67 -13.30 6.98 -4.98
N LEU A 68 -14.22 6.64 -4.07
CA LEU A 68 -13.91 5.81 -2.91
C LEU A 68 -13.43 4.41 -3.32
N LEU A 69 -14.04 3.82 -4.34
CA LEU A 69 -13.59 2.53 -4.86
C LEU A 69 -12.19 2.63 -5.47
N ALA A 70 -11.92 3.68 -6.25
CA ALA A 70 -10.60 3.94 -6.82
C ALA A 70 -9.54 4.16 -5.73
N ALA A 71 -9.87 4.91 -4.66
CA ALA A 71 -8.97 5.14 -3.54
C ALA A 71 -8.63 3.84 -2.78
N CYS A 72 -9.59 2.94 -2.62
CA CYS A 72 -9.35 1.62 -2.02
C CYS A 72 -8.40 0.78 -2.89
N GLN A 73 -8.60 0.78 -4.20
CA GLN A 73 -7.74 0.07 -5.16
C GLN A 73 -6.30 0.62 -5.14
N ALA A 74 -6.15 1.95 -5.16
CA ALA A 74 -4.84 2.59 -5.04
C ALA A 74 -4.14 2.25 -3.72
N SER A 75 -4.89 2.24 -2.61
CA SER A 75 -4.36 1.87 -1.28
C SER A 75 -3.85 0.42 -1.26
N ARG A 76 -4.56 -0.51 -1.89
CA ARG A 76 -4.16 -1.90 -2.04
C ARG A 76 -2.86 -2.02 -2.85
N GLU A 77 -2.74 -1.27 -3.94
CA GLU A 77 -1.53 -1.25 -4.78
C GLU A 77 -0.32 -0.71 -4.01
N VAL A 78 -0.48 0.39 -3.27
CA VAL A 78 0.59 0.94 -2.42
C VAL A 78 1.10 -0.11 -1.42
N LEU A 79 0.20 -0.80 -0.72
CA LEU A 79 0.58 -1.84 0.25
C LEU A 79 1.30 -3.04 -0.41
N GLN A 80 0.98 -3.36 -1.67
CA GLN A 80 1.64 -4.41 -2.44
C GLN A 80 3.03 -3.97 -2.95
N ILE A 81 3.20 -2.71 -3.34
CA ILE A 81 4.50 -2.16 -3.77
C ILE A 81 5.47 -2.12 -2.58
N VAL A 82 5.01 -1.64 -1.42
CA VAL A 82 5.81 -1.63 -0.17
C VAL A 82 6.27 -3.05 0.19
N ALA A 83 5.46 -4.07 -0.08
CA ALA A 83 5.85 -5.48 0.14
C ALA A 83 7.05 -5.92 -0.70
N ARG A 84 7.13 -5.46 -1.94
CA ARG A 84 8.24 -5.79 -2.85
C ARG A 84 9.51 -5.03 -2.49
N ALA A 85 9.38 -3.77 -2.09
CA ALA A 85 10.51 -2.95 -1.67
C ALA A 85 11.14 -3.43 -0.35
N THR A 86 10.35 -4.01 0.56
CA THR A 86 10.81 -4.50 1.87
C THR A 86 11.35 -5.93 1.84
N ASN A 87 11.29 -6.62 0.69
CA ASN A 87 11.82 -7.98 0.54
C ASN A 87 12.97 -7.98 -0.48
N PRO A 88 14.22 -7.69 -0.07
CA PRO A 88 15.37 -7.70 -0.97
C PRO A 88 15.82 -9.11 -1.39
N ALA A 89 15.19 -10.18 -0.89
CA ALA A 89 15.53 -11.56 -1.23
C ALA A 89 14.64 -12.10 -2.36
N GLY A 90 14.94 -11.62 -3.57
CA GLY A 90 14.61 -12.28 -4.83
C GLY A 90 15.88 -12.45 -5.66
N ALA A 91 16.88 -13.13 -5.11
CA ALA A 91 18.11 -13.58 -5.78
C ALA A 91 18.57 -14.88 -5.14
#